data_AF-A0A9E5UQI6-F1
#
_entry.id   AF-A0A9E5UQI6-F1
#
_cell.length_a   1.000
_cell.length_b   1.000
_cell.length_c   1.000
_cell.angle_alpha   90.00
_cell.angle_beta   90.00
_cell.angle_gamma   90.00
#
_symmetry.space_group_name_H-M   'P 1'
#
loop_
_entity.id
_entity.type
_entity.pdbx_description
1 polymer ?
#
loop_
_entity_poly.entity_id
_entity_poly.type
_entity_poly.pdbx_seq_one_letter_code
_entity_poly.pdbx_strand_id
1 'polypeptide(L)'
;MAVIVPTHFSSQKNRPKPQHSCLVVDEQCRIFLPEYASQTEVEMQPLVKVLYLFFLKHPEGVLLYDLYDYRQEFLQIYQQITRMACPKVIAQNVDRLLNRQDNSIHEKFSRIKSTLAARVPGRLLKELHCLGAPWWQKNIAIAPHLVDWKV
;
A
#
# COMPACT_ATOMS: atom_id res chain seq x y z
N MET A 1 -26.65 -11.78 -47.06
CA MET A 1 -25.55 -11.29 -46.19
C MET A 1 -26.04 -11.32 -44.75
N ALA A 2 -25.56 -12.28 -43.96
CA ALA A 2 -25.51 -12.22 -42.50
C ALA A 2 -24.52 -13.31 -42.07
N VAL A 3 -23.32 -12.90 -41.65
CA VAL A 3 -22.26 -13.81 -41.21
C VAL A 3 -22.59 -14.24 -39.78
N ILE A 4 -22.80 -15.54 -39.58
CA ILE A 4 -22.79 -16.14 -38.24
C ILE A 4 -21.32 -16.18 -37.83
N VAL A 5 -20.92 -15.32 -36.89
CA VAL A 5 -19.61 -15.41 -36.23
C VAL A 5 -19.81 -16.26 -34.97
N PRO A 6 -19.18 -17.43 -34.84
CA PRO A 6 -19.09 -18.10 -33.56
C PRO A 6 -17.86 -17.55 -32.85
N THR A 7 -18.04 -16.84 -31.74
CA THR A 7 -16.91 -16.56 -30.85
C THR A 7 -17.22 -17.06 -29.47
N HIS A 8 -16.85 -18.31 -29.25
CA HIS A 8 -16.46 -18.81 -27.95
C HIS A 8 -15.60 -17.79 -27.22
N PHE A 9 -15.99 -17.43 -26.00
CA PHE A 9 -14.99 -17.27 -24.94
C PHE A 9 -15.52 -17.93 -23.67
N SER A 10 -15.40 -19.26 -23.66
CA SER A 10 -15.47 -20.07 -22.47
C SER A 10 -14.36 -19.68 -21.49
N SER A 11 -14.63 -19.91 -20.21
CA SER A 11 -13.65 -20.13 -19.14
C SER A 11 -13.20 -18.91 -18.31
N GLN A 12 -14.09 -18.50 -17.41
CA GLN A 12 -13.67 -18.43 -16.01
C GLN A 12 -13.32 -19.85 -15.55
N LYS A 13 -12.04 -20.18 -15.31
CA LYS A 13 -11.61 -21.13 -14.27
C LYS A 13 -10.08 -21.30 -14.22
N ASN A 14 -9.59 -21.39 -12.99
CA ASN A 14 -8.24 -21.75 -12.54
C ASN A 14 -7.11 -20.78 -12.89
N ARG A 15 -6.84 -19.86 -11.96
CA ARG A 15 -5.47 -19.38 -11.74
C ARG A 15 -5.01 -19.89 -10.38
N PRO A 16 -3.76 -20.36 -10.25
CA PRO A 16 -3.21 -20.73 -8.96
C PRO A 16 -3.32 -19.52 -8.03
N LYS A 17 -3.90 -19.71 -6.83
CA LYS A 17 -3.71 -18.75 -5.74
C LYS A 17 -2.21 -18.60 -5.54
N PRO A 18 -1.69 -17.37 -5.30
CA PRO A 18 -0.27 -17.20 -4.98
C PRO A 18 0.06 -18.14 -3.82
N GLN A 19 0.98 -19.07 -4.06
CA GLN A 19 1.39 -20.09 -3.08
C GLN A 19 2.39 -19.51 -2.08
N HIS A 20 2.91 -18.32 -2.34
CA HIS A 20 3.87 -17.60 -1.51
C HIS A 20 3.41 -16.17 -1.23
N SER A 21 4.06 -15.53 -0.25
CA SER A 21 3.77 -14.14 0.13
C SER A 21 4.01 -13.20 -1.04
N CYS A 22 2.94 -12.53 -1.47
CA CYS A 22 2.93 -11.57 -2.58
C CYS A 22 3.74 -10.30 -2.22
N LEU A 23 3.81 -9.96 -0.93
CA LEU A 23 4.52 -8.80 -0.41
C LEU A 23 5.40 -9.20 0.79
N VAL A 24 6.65 -8.75 0.77
CA VAL A 24 7.61 -8.96 1.86
C VAL A 24 8.04 -7.60 2.40
N VAL A 25 7.98 -7.42 3.71
CA VAL A 25 8.54 -6.26 4.40
C VAL A 25 9.74 -6.71 5.22
N ASP A 26 10.90 -6.09 5.02
CA ASP A 26 12.10 -6.39 5.81
C ASP A 26 12.20 -5.56 7.11
N GLU A 27 13.20 -5.89 7.94
CA GLU A 27 13.50 -5.20 9.20
C GLU A 27 13.84 -3.70 9.01
N GLN A 28 14.26 -3.32 7.80
CA GLN A 28 14.54 -1.95 7.39
C GLN A 28 13.29 -1.26 6.80
N CYS A 29 12.11 -1.87 6.91
CA CYS A 29 10.85 -1.39 6.33
C CYS A 29 10.90 -1.25 4.80
N ARG A 30 11.76 -2.00 4.11
CA ARG A 30 11.80 -2.08 2.65
C ARG A 30 10.73 -3.05 2.19
N ILE A 31 10.11 -2.71 1.07
CA ILE A 31 8.96 -3.43 0.52
C ILE A 31 9.42 -4.14 -0.75
N PHE A 32 9.25 -5.45 -0.79
CA PHE A 32 9.59 -6.29 -1.93
C PHE A 32 8.35 -7.02 -2.43
N LEU A 33 8.28 -7.20 -3.75
CA LEU A 33 7.23 -7.95 -4.43
C LEU A 33 7.89 -9.08 -5.25
N PRO A 34 8.46 -10.10 -4.58
CA PRO A 34 9.36 -11.08 -5.22
C PRO A 34 8.70 -11.87 -6.36
N GLU A 35 7.38 -12.07 -6.30
CA GLU A 35 6.62 -12.76 -7.36
C GLU A 35 6.39 -11.91 -8.61
N TYR A 36 6.65 -10.58 -8.58
CA TYR A 36 6.19 -9.66 -9.62
C TYR A 36 7.22 -8.63 -10.09
N ALA A 37 7.90 -7.97 -9.14
CA ALA A 37 8.98 -7.04 -9.43
C ALA A 37 10.28 -7.77 -9.11
N SER A 38 11.03 -8.14 -10.15
CA SER A 38 12.32 -8.84 -10.12
C SER A 38 13.21 -8.42 -8.95
N GLN A 39 13.06 -9.07 -7.79
CA GLN A 39 13.75 -8.87 -6.49
C GLN A 39 14.11 -7.43 -6.08
N THR A 40 13.51 -6.41 -6.68
CA THR A 40 13.91 -5.01 -6.52
C THR A 40 13.00 -4.35 -5.51
N GLU A 41 13.55 -3.52 -4.63
CA GLU A 41 12.76 -2.73 -3.68
C GLU A 41 11.76 -1.83 -4.42
N VAL A 42 10.53 -1.79 -3.91
CA VAL A 42 9.55 -0.77 -4.27
C VAL A 42 9.92 0.50 -3.50
N GLU A 43 10.81 1.30 -4.07
CA GLU A 43 11.27 2.53 -3.45
C GLU A 43 10.13 3.55 -3.29
N MET A 44 9.88 3.94 -2.04
CA MET A 44 8.91 4.95 -1.66
C MET A 44 9.60 6.03 -0.83
N GLN A 45 9.18 7.28 -1.03
CA GLN A 45 9.58 8.36 -0.13
C GLN A 45 9.17 8.03 1.31
N PRO A 46 9.95 8.45 2.34
CA PRO A 46 9.73 8.01 3.71
C PRO A 46 8.29 8.19 4.22
N LEU A 47 7.67 9.36 4.05
CA LEU A 47 6.27 9.58 4.46
C LEU A 47 5.24 8.77 3.65
N VAL A 48 5.52 8.51 2.37
CA VAL A 48 4.68 7.65 1.52
C VAL A 48 4.72 6.22 2.07
N LYS A 49 5.93 5.77 2.45
CA LYS A 49 6.20 4.46 3.02
C LYS A 49 5.55 4.29 4.39
N VAL A 50 5.59 5.30 5.26
CA VAL A 50 4.88 5.30 6.56
C VAL A 50 3.40 5.02 6.36
N LEU A 51 2.76 5.79 5.49
CA LEU A 51 1.33 5.66 5.23
C LEU A 51 0.98 4.28 4.69
N TYR A 52 1.80 3.74 3.79
CA TYR A 52 1.59 2.42 3.22
C TYR A 52 1.74 1.29 4.27
N LEU A 53 2.79 1.34 5.10
CA LEU A 53 3.01 0.36 6.16
C LEU A 53 1.92 0.40 7.23
N PHE A 54 1.43 1.59 7.57
CA PHE A 54 0.27 1.73 8.45
C PHE A 54 -0.93 0.94 7.92
N PHE A 55 -1.34 1.16 6.66
CA PHE A 55 -2.47 0.43 6.08
C PHE A 55 -2.20 -1.07 5.85
N LEU A 56 -0.94 -1.50 5.77
CA LEU A 56 -0.59 -2.93 5.77
C LEU A 56 -0.78 -3.57 7.14
N LYS A 57 -0.56 -2.81 8.23
CA LYS A 57 -0.81 -3.25 9.61
C LYS A 57 -2.29 -3.23 10.00
N HIS A 58 -3.09 -2.44 9.29
CA HIS A 58 -4.53 -2.29 9.50
C HIS A 58 -5.36 -2.86 8.34
N PRO A 59 -5.36 -4.18 8.11
CA PRO A 59 -6.15 -4.79 7.04
C PRO A 59 -7.66 -4.62 7.22
N GLU A 60 -8.14 -4.41 8.46
CA GLU A 60 -9.51 -4.05 8.80
C GLU A 60 -9.94 -2.70 8.19
N GLY A 61 -8.97 -1.83 7.91
CA GLY A 61 -9.19 -0.51 7.37
C GLY A 61 -9.47 0.56 8.42
N VAL A 62 -9.04 1.78 8.11
CA VAL A 62 -9.12 2.93 9.01
C VAL A 62 -9.82 4.08 8.29
N LEU A 63 -10.72 4.78 8.98
CA LEU A 63 -11.34 6.00 8.45
C LEU A 63 -10.31 7.12 8.42
N LEU A 64 -10.30 7.93 7.36
CA LEU A 64 -9.37 9.06 7.26
C LEU A 64 -9.54 10.07 8.40
N TYR A 65 -10.78 10.22 8.88
CA TYR A 65 -11.06 11.07 10.03
C TYR A 65 -10.32 10.55 11.28
N ASP A 66 -10.26 9.25 11.50
CA ASP A 66 -9.70 8.68 12.73
C ASP A 66 -8.17 8.58 12.70
N LEU A 67 -7.51 8.87 11.57
CA LEU A 67 -6.06 8.74 11.43
C LEU A 67 -5.25 9.54 12.46
N TYR A 68 -5.79 10.65 12.96
CA TYR A 68 -5.11 11.43 14.00
C TYR A 68 -4.99 10.66 15.33
N ASP A 69 -5.92 9.75 15.61
CA ASP A 69 -5.88 8.91 16.81
C ASP A 69 -4.72 7.90 16.77
N TYR A 70 -4.28 7.54 15.56
CA TYR A 70 -3.13 6.67 15.31
C TYR A 70 -1.80 7.44 15.21
N ARG A 71 -1.77 8.74 15.53
CA ARG A 71 -0.58 9.59 15.40
C ARG A 71 0.68 8.97 16.01
N GLN A 72 0.58 8.36 17.19
CA GLN A 72 1.73 7.73 17.84
C GLN A 72 2.31 6.58 17.01
N GLU A 73 1.47 5.79 16.35
CA GLU A 73 1.91 4.71 15.47
C GLU A 73 2.61 5.26 14.21
N PHE A 74 2.07 6.33 13.61
CA PHE A 74 2.74 7.02 12.50
C PHE A 74 4.14 7.51 12.90
N LEU A 75 4.32 8.06 14.10
CA LEU A 75 5.63 8.47 14.62
C LEU A 75 6.58 7.29 14.76
N GLN A 76 6.12 6.18 15.34
CA GLN A 76 6.95 4.98 15.55
C GLN A 76 7.41 4.40 14.22
N ILE A 77 6.50 4.22 13.25
CA ILE A 77 6.83 3.72 11.91
C ILE A 77 7.83 4.68 11.23
N TYR A 78 7.60 5.99 11.35
CA TYR A 78 8.47 6.95 10.68
C TYR A 78 9.87 7.04 11.29
N GLN A 79 9.96 6.91 12.61
CA GLN A 79 11.24 6.80 13.32
C GLN A 79 12.00 5.54 12.91
N GLN A 80 11.31 4.40 12.78
CA GLN A 80 11.91 3.14 12.33
C GLN A 80 12.48 3.25 10.91
N ILE A 81 11.77 3.94 10.00
CA ILE A 81 12.23 4.17 8.62
C ILE A 81 13.45 5.10 8.58
N THR A 82 13.43 6.21 9.34
CA THR A 82 14.42 7.28 9.19
C THR A 82 15.67 7.10 10.04
N ARG A 83 15.61 6.32 11.13
CA ARG A 83 16.69 5.88 12.06
C ARG A 83 17.57 6.96 12.71
N MET A 84 17.72 8.14 12.11
CA MET A 84 18.61 9.23 12.53
C MET A 84 17.92 10.61 12.51
N ALA A 85 16.63 10.67 12.18
CA ALA A 85 15.92 11.94 12.10
C ALA A 85 15.64 12.52 13.49
N CYS A 86 15.76 13.85 13.61
CA CYS A 86 15.41 14.58 14.83
C CYS A 86 13.93 14.34 15.19
N PRO A 87 13.59 14.00 16.45
CA PRO A 87 12.21 13.75 16.86
C PRO A 87 11.25 14.90 16.54
N LYS A 88 11.71 16.16 16.62
CA LYS A 88 10.91 17.34 16.26
C LYS A 88 10.53 17.35 14.77
N VAL A 89 11.46 16.96 13.89
CA VAL A 89 11.24 16.89 12.44
C VAL A 89 10.30 15.75 12.09
N ILE A 90 10.41 14.60 12.78
CA ILE A 90 9.47 13.49 12.63
C ILE A 90 8.07 13.95 13.04
N ALA A 91 7.93 14.57 14.21
CA ALA A 91 6.65 15.07 14.71
C ALA A 91 5.99 16.05 13.74
N GLN A 92 6.72 17.07 13.29
CA GLN A 92 6.19 18.07 12.37
C GLN A 92 5.70 17.46 11.04
N ASN A 93 6.44 16.50 10.50
CA ASN A 93 6.07 15.83 9.26
C ASN A 93 4.84 14.93 9.43
N VAL A 94 4.71 14.22 10.55
CA VAL A 94 3.51 13.42 10.86
C VAL A 94 2.31 14.33 11.11
N ASP A 95 2.49 15.42 11.86
CA ASP A 95 1.42 16.39 12.11
C ASP A 95 0.90 17.00 10.81
N ARG A 96 1.81 17.35 9.89
CA ARG A 96 1.43 17.85 8.57
C ARG A 96 0.73 16.78 7.73
N LEU A 97 1.21 15.53 7.77
CA LEU A 97 0.57 14.43 7.07
C LEU A 97 -0.86 14.22 7.56
N LEU A 98 -1.06 14.17 8.87
CA LEU A 98 -2.37 13.88 9.49
C LEU A 98 -3.28 15.11 9.58
N ASN A 99 -2.81 16.28 9.13
CA ASN A 99 -3.62 17.49 9.11
C ASN A 99 -4.74 17.36 8.06
N ARG A 100 -5.98 17.29 8.53
CA ARG A 100 -7.18 17.18 7.69
C ARG A 100 -7.40 18.37 6.75
N GLN A 101 -6.79 19.52 7.04
CA GLN A 101 -6.86 20.71 6.19
C GLN A 101 -5.78 20.72 5.08
N ASP A 102 -4.75 19.86 5.19
CA ASP A 102 -3.71 19.72 4.19
C ASP A 102 -4.09 18.60 3.21
N ASN A 103 -3.74 18.77 1.93
CA ASN A 103 -3.94 17.74 0.90
C ASN A 103 -2.89 16.61 0.97
N SER A 104 -1.96 16.69 1.94
CA SER A 104 -0.82 15.79 2.09
C SER A 104 -1.19 14.30 2.00
N ILE A 105 -2.23 13.84 2.71
CA ILE A 105 -2.67 12.43 2.65
C ILE A 105 -3.03 12.00 1.22
N HIS A 106 -3.80 12.82 0.49
CA HIS A 106 -4.24 12.50 -0.86
C HIS A 106 -3.07 12.49 -1.85
N GLU A 107 -2.08 13.39 -1.66
CA GLU A 107 -0.83 13.36 -2.42
C GLU A 107 -0.05 12.07 -2.17
N LYS A 108 0.08 11.64 -0.90
CA LYS A 108 0.76 10.39 -0.56
C LYS A 108 0.05 9.17 -1.13
N PHE A 109 -1.28 9.13 -1.10
CA PHE A 109 -2.05 8.06 -1.76
C PHE A 109 -1.85 8.02 -3.27
N SER A 110 -1.87 9.19 -3.92
CA SER A 110 -1.58 9.30 -5.35
C SER A 110 -0.16 8.81 -5.66
N ARG A 111 0.81 9.13 -4.80
CA ARG A 111 2.19 8.67 -4.92
C ARG A 111 2.31 7.16 -4.76
N ILE A 112 1.68 6.56 -3.75
CA ILE A 112 1.61 5.10 -3.55
C ILE A 112 1.11 4.43 -4.83
N LYS A 113 -0.04 4.90 -5.35
CA LYS A 113 -0.63 4.36 -6.57
C LYS A 113 0.33 4.45 -7.76
N SER A 114 0.98 5.60 -7.96
CA SER A 114 1.93 5.80 -9.06
C SER A 114 3.18 4.91 -8.95
N THR A 115 3.74 4.77 -7.75
CA THR A 115 4.93 3.94 -7.50
C THR A 115 4.61 2.46 -7.75
N LEU A 116 3.46 1.98 -7.27
CA LEU A 116 3.03 0.61 -7.50
C LEU A 116 2.71 0.37 -8.99
N ALA A 117 2.02 1.29 -9.65
CA ALA A 117 1.66 1.16 -11.06
C ALA A 117 2.88 1.02 -11.99
N ALA A 118 4.02 1.62 -11.62
CA ALA A 118 5.27 1.50 -12.36
C ALA A 118 5.97 0.13 -12.16
N ARG A 119 5.62 -0.61 -11.10
CA ARG A 119 6.32 -1.85 -10.70
C ARG A 119 5.48 -3.11 -10.87
N VAL A 120 4.15 -3.00 -10.90
CA VAL A 120 3.24 -4.14 -11.01
C VAL A 120 2.22 -4.00 -12.15
N PRO A 121 1.79 -5.11 -12.77
CA PRO A 121 0.69 -5.09 -13.73
C PRO A 121 -0.62 -4.61 -13.09
N GLY A 122 -1.45 -3.92 -13.87
CA GLY A 122 -2.69 -3.27 -13.41
C GLY A 122 -3.71 -4.16 -12.69
N ARG A 123 -3.62 -5.49 -12.85
CA ARG A 123 -4.44 -6.45 -12.09
C ARG A 123 -4.08 -6.49 -10.60
N LEU A 124 -2.78 -6.55 -10.28
CA LEU A 124 -2.25 -6.58 -8.91
C LEU A 124 -2.28 -5.21 -8.28
N LEU A 125 -2.16 -4.19 -9.13
CA LEU A 125 -2.38 -2.82 -8.71
C LEU A 125 -3.67 -2.78 -7.90
N LYS A 126 -4.83 -3.30 -8.36
CA LYS A 126 -6.10 -3.25 -7.59
C LYS A 126 -6.06 -3.90 -6.19
N GLU A 127 -5.16 -4.84 -5.97
CA GLU A 127 -5.02 -5.56 -4.69
C GLU A 127 -4.01 -4.84 -3.76
N LEU A 128 -2.99 -4.19 -4.34
CA LEU A 128 -1.90 -3.51 -3.63
C LEU A 128 -2.14 -2.00 -3.43
N HIS A 129 -2.82 -1.37 -4.37
CA HIS A 129 -3.47 -0.07 -4.20
C HIS A 129 -4.97 -0.35 -4.08
N CYS A 130 -5.47 -0.35 -2.88
CA CYS A 130 -6.78 0.20 -2.66
C CYS A 130 -6.69 0.95 -1.35
N LEU A 131 -7.31 2.11 -1.35
CA LEU A 131 -7.34 3.04 -0.24
C LEU A 131 -8.76 3.56 -0.33
N GLY A 132 -9.73 2.68 0.03
CA GLY A 132 -11.18 2.86 0.22
C GLY A 132 -11.98 3.76 -0.74
N ALA A 133 -13.32 3.65 -0.72
CA ALA A 133 -14.16 4.68 -1.34
C ALA A 133 -13.91 6.05 -0.68
N PRO A 134 -14.24 7.19 -1.32
CA PRO A 134 -13.98 8.53 -0.77
C PRO A 134 -14.58 8.79 0.63
N TRP A 135 -15.58 7.98 1.02
CA TRP A 135 -16.36 8.12 2.25
C TRP A 135 -16.38 6.85 3.13
N TRP A 136 -15.50 5.88 2.86
CA TRP A 136 -15.44 4.59 3.59
C TRP A 136 -14.01 4.32 4.10
N GLN A 137 -13.88 3.35 5.01
CA GLN A 137 -12.58 2.88 5.54
C GLN A 137 -11.57 2.65 4.42
N LYS A 138 -10.36 3.19 4.60
CA LYS A 138 -9.22 2.99 3.71
C LYS A 138 -8.48 1.74 4.18
N ASN A 139 -8.30 0.77 3.30
CA ASN A 139 -7.55 -0.45 3.57
C ASN A 139 -6.85 -0.94 2.32
N ILE A 140 -5.72 -1.63 2.48
CA ILE A 140 -5.08 -2.35 1.37
C ILE A 140 -5.76 -3.72 1.25
N ALA A 141 -6.21 -4.07 0.05
CA ALA A 141 -7.01 -5.28 -0.20
C ALA A 141 -6.19 -6.58 -0.23
N ILE A 142 -4.89 -6.54 0.12
CA ILE A 142 -4.06 -7.72 0.23
C ILE A 142 -4.48 -8.54 1.44
N ALA A 143 -4.59 -9.85 1.26
CA ALA A 143 -4.89 -10.72 2.39
C ALA A 143 -3.70 -10.71 3.37
N PRO A 144 -3.93 -10.57 4.70
CA PRO A 144 -2.84 -10.45 5.67
C PRO A 144 -1.82 -11.59 5.64
N HIS A 145 -2.28 -12.80 5.32
CA HIS A 145 -1.42 -13.99 5.21
C HIS A 145 -0.50 -13.99 3.97
N LEU A 146 -0.67 -13.04 3.05
CA LEU A 146 0.19 -12.84 1.89
C LEU A 146 1.26 -11.76 2.13
N VAL A 147 1.32 -11.21 3.34
CA VAL A 147 2.35 -10.26 3.79
C VAL A 147 3.31 -10.99 4.72
N ASP A 148 4.56 -11.16 4.29
CA ASP A 148 5.64 -11.72 5.11
C ASP A 148 6.42 -10.58 5.77
N TRP A 149 6.35 -10.50 7.10
CA TRP A 149 7.15 -9.57 7.88
C TRP A 149 8.42 -10.29 8.34
N LYS A 150 9.56 -9.94 7.74
CA LYS A 150 10.87 -10.34 8.25
C LYS A 150 11.20 -9.37 9.39
N VAL A 151 10.93 -9.80 10.62
CA VAL A 151 11.19 -9.05 11.87
C VAL A 151 12.45 -9.56 12.54
#